data_AF-A0A0C9WS62-F1
#
_entry.id   AF-A0A0C9WS62-F1
#
_cell.length_a   1.000
_cell.length_b   1.000
_cell.length_c   1.000
_cell.angle_alpha   90.00
_cell.angle_beta   90.00
_cell.angle_gamma   90.00
#
_symmetry.space_group_name_H-M   'P 1'
#
loop_
_entity.id
_entity.type
_entity.pdbx_description
1 polymer ?
#
loop_
_entity_poly.entity_id
_entity_poly.type
_entity_poly.pdbx_seq_one_letter_code
_entity_poly.pdbx_strand_id
1 'polypeptide(L)'
;MTGIYDDTLNSTPYPYSSTGVPLNLVVAYNTFLDLIRGCIGGGGVKANDVGGIVHFRGLDWDMDPLRDLIIRVEYTRDWRVVARGVTYTLLLGRTPPIASRLRQILLSSGPPPTLDQLANKFTTSYLTFCTPKAVLVIEKDLQTATIHTSDKFLAFTNHEASMESWDPERLVNDSIQRKECVANLFPKQRAVRVTVDTVRGWLRTYPLRNEMTHFSCIMDPSAEGGGLLWVEACEEG
;
A
#
# COMPACT_ATOMS: atom_id res chain seq x y z
N MET A 1 -19.19 -5.11 -5.92
CA MET A 1 -19.21 -6.49 -6.43
C MET A 1 -17.91 -7.17 -6.00
N THR A 2 -17.98 -8.22 -5.19
CA THR A 2 -16.81 -8.97 -4.70
C THR A 2 -16.34 -9.94 -5.77
N GLY A 3 -15.11 -9.78 -6.28
CA GLY A 3 -14.52 -10.70 -7.23
C GLY A 3 -13.65 -11.73 -6.52
N ILE A 4 -13.98 -13.02 -6.63
CA ILE A 4 -13.14 -14.12 -6.15
C ILE A 4 -12.24 -14.54 -7.32
N TYR A 5 -10.92 -14.53 -7.11
CA TYR A 5 -9.95 -15.03 -8.09
C TYR A 5 -9.28 -16.28 -7.52
N ASP A 6 -9.46 -17.40 -8.22
CA ASP A 6 -8.89 -18.69 -7.89
C ASP A 6 -7.86 -19.08 -8.96
N ASP A 7 -6.69 -19.58 -8.54
CA ASP A 7 -5.63 -20.07 -9.42
C ASP A 7 -5.25 -21.49 -8.97
N THR A 8 -6.21 -22.42 -9.09
CA THR A 8 -6.00 -23.84 -8.80
C THR A 8 -5.29 -24.53 -9.94
N LEU A 9 -3.95 -24.56 -9.90
CA LEU A 9 -3.16 -25.60 -10.57
C LEU A 9 -2.11 -26.17 -9.61
N ASN A 10 -2.42 -27.38 -9.13
CA ASN A 10 -1.59 -28.36 -8.40
C ASN A 10 -1.19 -28.04 -6.95
N SER A 11 -1.92 -28.70 -6.05
CA SER A 11 -1.87 -28.67 -4.58
C SER A 11 -0.83 -29.60 -3.97
N THR A 12 0.02 -29.06 -3.08
CA THR A 12 0.52 -29.78 -1.90
C THR A 12 0.39 -28.87 -0.67
N PRO A 13 -0.19 -29.36 0.45
CA PRO A 13 -0.42 -28.53 1.63
C PRO A 13 0.86 -28.39 2.45
N TYR A 14 1.51 -27.23 2.41
CA TYR A 14 2.59 -26.88 3.34
C TYR A 14 2.03 -26.21 4.59
N PRO A 15 2.51 -26.57 5.79
CA PRO A 15 2.10 -25.90 7.02
C PRO A 15 2.47 -24.41 6.99
N TYR A 16 1.50 -23.56 7.37
CA TYR A 16 1.52 -22.10 7.33
C TYR A 16 2.68 -21.43 8.11
N SER A 17 3.46 -22.20 8.86
CA SER A 17 4.65 -21.76 9.59
C SER A 17 5.94 -21.74 8.75
N SER A 18 5.91 -22.19 7.49
CA SER A 18 7.13 -22.42 6.68
C SER A 18 7.43 -21.31 5.68
N THR A 19 6.60 -20.26 5.59
CA THR A 19 6.63 -19.32 4.47
C THR A 19 7.81 -18.35 4.52
N GLY A 20 8.42 -18.09 5.68
CA GLY A 20 9.55 -17.15 5.83
C GLY A 20 9.23 -15.69 5.52
N VAL A 21 8.16 -15.42 4.78
CA VAL A 21 7.55 -14.11 4.53
C VAL A 21 6.29 -14.06 5.40
N PRO A 22 6.32 -13.27 6.48
CA PRO A 22 5.17 -13.12 7.35
C PRO A 22 3.95 -12.62 6.55
N LEU A 23 2.77 -13.21 6.80
CA LEU A 23 1.51 -12.89 6.09
C LEU A 23 1.20 -11.39 6.06
N ASN A 24 1.67 -10.64 7.05
CA ASN A 24 1.58 -9.19 7.05
C ASN A 24 2.27 -8.49 5.86
N LEU A 25 3.37 -9.04 5.32
CA LEU A 25 4.02 -8.52 4.13
C LEU A 25 3.14 -8.69 2.88
N VAL A 26 2.07 -9.49 2.96
CA VAL A 26 1.08 -9.61 1.89
C VAL A 26 0.21 -8.37 1.75
N VAL A 27 -0.03 -7.63 2.83
CA VAL A 27 -0.75 -6.34 2.80
C VAL A 27 -0.07 -5.34 1.87
N ALA A 28 1.25 -5.45 1.73
CA ALA A 28 2.07 -4.67 0.81
C ALA A 28 1.71 -4.85 -0.67
N TYR A 29 1.27 -6.05 -1.07
CA TYR A 29 1.06 -6.38 -2.49
C TYR A 29 -0.19 -5.73 -3.10
N ASN A 30 -1.03 -5.07 -2.29
CA ASN A 30 -2.23 -4.37 -2.74
C ASN A 30 -1.99 -2.92 -3.17
N THR A 31 -0.72 -2.52 -3.36
CA THR A 31 -0.32 -1.30 -4.08
C THR A 31 -0.51 -1.48 -5.59
N PHE A 32 -1.74 -1.77 -5.97
CA PHE A 32 -2.17 -1.81 -7.35
C PHE A 32 -2.18 -0.37 -7.88
N LEU A 33 -1.13 -0.03 -8.66
CA LEU A 33 -0.90 1.17 -9.50
C LEU A 33 0.20 2.18 -9.08
N ASP A 34 1.19 1.80 -8.27
CA ASP A 34 2.28 2.72 -7.89
C ASP A 34 3.31 3.04 -8.99
N LEU A 35 3.10 2.51 -10.21
CA LEU A 35 3.94 2.81 -11.38
C LEU A 35 3.40 3.90 -12.30
N ILE A 36 2.12 4.27 -12.17
CA ILE A 36 1.50 5.25 -13.07
C ILE A 36 0.79 6.29 -12.21
N ARG A 37 1.52 7.36 -11.87
CA ARG A 37 1.04 8.70 -11.46
C ARG A 37 -0.03 8.83 -10.36
N GLY A 38 -0.47 7.77 -9.67
CA GLY A 38 -1.71 7.83 -8.86
C GLY A 38 -1.64 7.49 -7.37
N CYS A 39 -0.48 7.17 -6.78
CA CYS A 39 -0.42 6.88 -5.34
C CYS A 39 0.14 8.07 -4.56
N ILE A 40 -0.76 8.92 -4.07
CA ILE A 40 -0.38 10.29 -3.75
C ILE A 40 -0.12 10.56 -2.26
N GLY A 41 -0.48 9.61 -1.39
CA GLY A 41 -0.08 9.65 0.02
C GLY A 41 -0.38 8.35 0.73
N GLY A 42 0.65 7.73 1.29
CA GLY A 42 0.52 6.54 2.11
C GLY A 42 1.49 6.56 3.26
N GLY A 43 1.29 5.63 4.18
CA GLY A 43 2.17 5.50 5.33
C GLY A 43 1.86 4.28 6.18
N GLY A 44 2.75 4.03 7.12
CA GLY A 44 2.51 3.12 8.23
C GLY A 44 2.55 3.91 9.52
N VAL A 45 1.61 3.66 10.43
CA VAL A 45 1.61 4.29 11.76
C VAL A 45 1.20 3.31 12.84
N LYS A 46 1.81 3.42 14.01
CA LYS A 46 1.41 2.66 15.19
C LYS A 46 0.06 3.15 15.70
N ALA A 47 -0.96 2.31 15.58
CA ALA A 47 -2.31 2.58 16.07
C ALA A 47 -2.54 1.88 17.42
N ASN A 48 -2.94 2.67 18.42
CA ASN A 48 -3.11 2.23 19.81
C ASN A 48 -4.26 1.24 20.00
N ASP A 49 -5.34 1.39 19.24
CA ASP A 49 -6.53 0.54 19.25
C ASP A 49 -6.33 -0.80 18.53
N VAL A 50 -5.38 -0.87 17.60
CA VAL A 50 -4.97 -2.12 16.91
C VAL A 50 -3.83 -2.83 17.66
N GLY A 51 -2.99 -2.08 18.38
CA GLY A 51 -1.83 -2.63 19.08
C GLY A 51 -0.61 -2.90 18.18
N GLY A 52 -0.60 -2.36 16.96
CA GLY A 52 0.45 -2.54 15.96
C GLY A 52 0.49 -1.42 14.92
N ILE A 53 1.31 -1.58 13.89
CA ILE A 53 1.30 -0.69 12.74
C ILE A 53 0.07 -0.98 11.87
N VAL A 54 -0.65 0.07 11.49
CA VAL A 54 -1.61 0.04 10.37
C VAL A 54 -0.98 0.72 9.16
N HIS A 55 -1.25 0.18 7.97
CA HIS A 55 -0.92 0.81 6.70
C HIS A 55 -2.10 1.68 6.27
N PHE A 56 -1.86 2.90 5.81
CA PHE A 56 -2.87 3.73 5.19
C PHE A 56 -2.42 4.23 3.82
N ARG A 57 -3.37 4.44 2.91
CA ARG A 57 -3.09 5.05 1.59
C ARG A 57 -4.31 5.72 0.99
N GLY A 58 -4.07 6.76 0.21
CA GLY A 58 -4.98 7.32 -0.79
C GLY A 58 -4.53 6.95 -2.20
N LEU A 59 -5.48 6.84 -3.13
CA LEU A 59 -5.21 6.75 -4.56
C LEU A 59 -5.89 7.93 -5.25
N ASP A 60 -5.10 8.74 -5.95
CA ASP A 60 -5.61 9.83 -6.77
C ASP A 60 -5.45 9.46 -8.25
N TRP A 61 -6.40 9.87 -9.09
CA TRP A 61 -6.26 9.76 -10.53
C TRP A 61 -7.12 10.82 -11.20
N ASP A 62 -6.57 11.51 -12.19
CA ASP A 62 -7.34 12.40 -13.09
C ASP A 62 -8.11 11.60 -14.16
N MET A 63 -8.88 10.58 -13.73
CA MET A 63 -9.71 9.75 -14.61
C MET A 63 -10.98 9.34 -13.86
N ASP A 64 -11.88 10.28 -13.63
CA ASP A 64 -13.11 10.08 -12.85
C ASP A 64 -13.92 8.83 -13.21
N PRO A 65 -14.04 8.40 -14.49
CA PRO A 65 -14.75 7.15 -14.81
C PRO A 65 -14.18 5.88 -14.15
N LEU A 66 -12.93 5.90 -13.66
CA LEU A 66 -12.36 4.76 -12.92
C LEU A 66 -12.93 4.64 -11.50
N ARG A 67 -13.57 5.68 -10.94
CA ARG A 67 -14.20 5.63 -9.61
C ARG A 67 -15.27 4.53 -9.53
N ASP A 68 -16.05 4.39 -10.61
CA ASP A 68 -17.08 3.35 -10.75
C ASP A 68 -16.52 1.93 -10.83
N LEU A 69 -15.22 1.79 -11.08
CA LEU A 69 -14.52 0.52 -11.21
C LEU A 69 -13.85 0.09 -9.91
N ILE A 70 -13.94 0.85 -8.82
CA ILE A 70 -13.31 0.51 -7.54
C ILE A 70 -13.95 -0.75 -6.95
N ILE A 71 -13.13 -1.76 -6.69
CA ILE A 71 -13.48 -3.02 -6.08
C ILE A 71 -12.61 -3.33 -4.87
N ARG A 72 -13.21 -4.08 -3.95
CA ARG A 72 -12.48 -4.79 -2.89
C ARG A 72 -12.29 -6.23 -3.36
N VAL A 73 -11.05 -6.69 -3.34
CA VAL A 73 -10.68 -8.03 -3.81
C VAL A 73 -10.17 -8.84 -2.64
N GLU A 74 -10.63 -10.07 -2.54
CA GLU A 74 -10.04 -11.09 -1.68
C GLU A 74 -9.31 -12.10 -2.57
N TYR A 75 -8.05 -12.36 -2.22
CA TYR A 75 -7.23 -13.36 -2.89
C TYR A 75 -7.30 -14.62 -2.05
N THR A 76 -7.75 -15.71 -2.67
CA THR A 76 -7.91 -16.99 -1.98
C THR A 76 -6.89 -18.00 -2.48
N ARG A 77 -6.36 -18.81 -1.55
CA ARG A 77 -5.59 -20.02 -1.84
C ARG A 77 -6.12 -21.12 -0.95
N ASP A 78 -6.44 -22.28 -1.52
CA ASP A 78 -7.02 -23.41 -0.80
C ASP A 78 -8.24 -22.99 0.05
N TRP A 79 -9.12 -22.18 -0.54
CA TRP A 79 -10.33 -21.63 0.11
C TRP A 79 -10.08 -20.71 1.30
N ARG A 80 -8.84 -20.29 1.54
CA ARG A 80 -8.48 -19.34 2.60
C ARG A 80 -8.06 -18.01 2.00
N VAL A 81 -8.50 -16.93 2.60
CA VAL A 81 -8.10 -15.58 2.18
C VAL A 81 -6.64 -15.34 2.59
N VAL A 82 -5.78 -15.17 1.60
CA VAL A 82 -4.36 -14.89 1.78
C VAL A 82 -4.02 -13.41 1.64
N ALA A 83 -4.85 -12.63 0.94
CA ALA A 83 -4.72 -11.18 0.84
C ALA A 83 -6.07 -10.50 0.64
N ARG A 84 -6.16 -9.22 1.02
CA ARG A 84 -7.26 -8.33 0.64
C ARG A 84 -6.74 -7.00 0.14
N GLY A 85 -7.40 -6.43 -0.86
CA GLY A 85 -7.01 -5.14 -1.43
C GLY A 85 -8.18 -4.32 -1.94
N VAL A 86 -7.87 -3.06 -2.24
CA VAL A 86 -8.74 -2.13 -2.97
C VAL A 86 -8.04 -1.78 -4.27
N THR A 87 -8.75 -1.93 -5.39
CA THR A 87 -8.21 -1.78 -6.75
C THR A 87 -9.33 -1.45 -7.74
N TYR A 88 -9.03 -1.22 -9.01
CA TYR A 88 -10.04 -1.18 -10.08
C TYR A 88 -10.34 -2.59 -10.62
N THR A 89 -11.54 -2.80 -11.15
CA THR A 89 -11.83 -3.96 -12.02
C THR A 89 -10.81 -3.98 -13.14
N LEU A 90 -10.10 -5.10 -13.30
CA LEU A 90 -8.91 -5.23 -14.14
C LEU A 90 -9.06 -4.54 -15.52
N LEU A 91 -8.31 -3.46 -15.73
CA LEU A 91 -7.91 -3.03 -17.07
C LEU A 91 -6.96 -4.11 -17.62
N LEU A 92 -7.48 -4.98 -18.49
CA LEU A 92 -6.69 -5.95 -19.25
C LEU A 92 -5.81 -5.20 -20.27
N GLY A 93 -4.64 -4.73 -19.84
CA GLY A 93 -3.60 -4.20 -20.71
C GLY A 93 -2.67 -5.30 -21.25
N ARG A 94 -2.02 -5.05 -22.40
CA ARG A 94 -1.08 -5.98 -23.07
C ARG A 94 0.21 -6.26 -22.29
N THR A 95 0.54 -5.45 -21.28
CA THR A 95 1.66 -5.66 -20.37
C THR A 95 1.12 -5.99 -18.97
N PRO A 96 1.52 -7.12 -18.34
CA PRO A 96 1.08 -7.41 -16.98
C PRO A 96 1.65 -6.34 -16.03
N PRO A 97 0.82 -5.58 -15.31
CA PRO A 97 1.28 -4.62 -14.32
C PRO A 97 2.19 -5.29 -13.29
N ILE A 98 3.02 -4.52 -12.58
CA ILE A 98 3.75 -5.02 -11.38
C ILE A 98 2.80 -5.81 -10.48
N ALA A 99 1.56 -5.33 -10.31
CA ALA A 99 0.51 -6.01 -9.56
C ALA A 99 0.22 -7.44 -10.03
N SER A 100 0.24 -7.72 -11.34
CA SER A 100 0.08 -9.08 -11.86
C SER A 100 1.28 -9.97 -11.54
N ARG A 101 2.50 -9.43 -11.59
CA ARG A 101 3.71 -10.16 -11.18
C ARG A 101 3.75 -10.42 -9.67
N LEU A 102 3.34 -9.43 -8.88
CA LEU A 102 3.17 -9.54 -7.43
C LEU A 102 2.08 -10.56 -7.08
N ARG A 103 0.94 -10.54 -7.79
CA ARG A 103 -0.15 -11.53 -7.65
C ARG A 103 0.33 -12.94 -7.99
N GLN A 104 1.10 -13.10 -9.05
CA GLN A 104 1.71 -14.40 -9.38
C GLN A 104 2.65 -14.88 -8.27
N ILE A 105 3.43 -13.99 -7.65
CA ILE A 105 4.24 -14.34 -6.48
C ILE A 105 3.36 -14.73 -5.29
N LEU A 106 2.24 -14.02 -5.10
CA LEU A 106 1.31 -14.27 -4.03
C LEU A 106 0.58 -15.61 -4.18
N LEU A 107 0.28 -15.97 -5.42
CA LEU A 107 -0.52 -17.13 -5.79
C LEU A 107 0.35 -18.32 -6.22
N SER A 108 1.67 -18.18 -6.39
CA SER A 108 2.56 -19.30 -6.70
C SER A 108 2.69 -20.31 -5.56
N SER A 109 2.64 -21.59 -5.91
CA SER A 109 2.78 -22.73 -4.99
C SER A 109 4.19 -22.89 -4.39
N GLY A 110 5.14 -22.02 -4.73
CA GLY A 110 6.50 -22.00 -4.19
C GLY A 110 6.65 -21.18 -2.90
N PRO A 111 7.83 -21.24 -2.23
CA PRO A 111 8.11 -20.39 -1.08
C PRO A 111 8.07 -18.90 -1.51
N PRO A 112 7.45 -18.02 -0.70
CA PRO A 112 7.38 -16.61 -1.06
C PRO A 112 8.76 -15.96 -0.96
N PRO A 113 9.07 -14.99 -1.85
CA PRO A 113 10.38 -14.38 -1.92
C PRO A 113 10.65 -13.44 -0.74
N THR A 114 11.91 -13.36 -0.31
CA THR A 114 12.33 -12.39 0.70
C THR A 114 12.17 -10.94 0.21
N LEU A 115 12.20 -9.99 1.14
CA LEU A 115 12.19 -8.56 0.79
C LEU A 115 13.33 -8.18 -0.17
N ASP A 116 14.52 -8.73 0.03
CA ASP A 116 15.68 -8.51 -0.85
C ASP A 116 15.46 -9.10 -2.25
N GLN A 117 14.82 -10.27 -2.34
CA GLN A 117 14.47 -10.88 -3.62
C GLN A 117 13.41 -10.05 -4.38
N LEU A 118 12.46 -9.46 -3.65
CA LEU A 118 11.46 -8.56 -4.23
C LEU A 118 12.08 -7.25 -4.71
N ALA A 119 12.97 -6.65 -3.90
CA ALA A 119 13.67 -5.42 -4.24
C ALA A 119 14.50 -5.52 -5.53
N ASN A 120 14.94 -6.72 -5.91
CA ASN A 120 15.70 -6.97 -7.13
C ASN A 120 14.86 -7.39 -8.34
N LYS A 121 13.55 -7.60 -8.17
CA LYS A 121 12.67 -8.15 -9.22
C LYS A 121 11.98 -7.08 -10.09
N PHE A 122 11.96 -5.83 -9.64
CA PHE A 122 11.31 -4.70 -10.31
C PHE A 122 12.34 -3.68 -10.79
N THR A 123 12.06 -2.91 -11.85
CA THR A 123 13.04 -1.99 -12.46
C THR A 123 13.10 -0.63 -11.77
N THR A 124 11.98 0.08 -11.72
CA THR A 124 11.80 1.33 -10.96
C THR A 124 10.46 1.25 -10.26
N SER A 125 10.40 1.47 -8.95
CA SER A 125 9.15 1.34 -8.21
C SER A 125 9.29 1.88 -6.80
N TYR A 126 8.22 2.45 -6.28
CA TYR A 126 8.00 2.59 -4.85
C TYR A 126 7.28 1.34 -4.37
N LEU A 127 7.90 0.60 -3.45
CA LEU A 127 7.29 -0.58 -2.84
C LEU A 127 7.15 -0.34 -1.35
N THR A 128 5.93 -0.30 -0.86
CA THR A 128 5.65 -0.18 0.57
C THR A 128 5.24 -1.51 1.14
N PHE A 129 6.00 -1.98 2.13
CA PHE A 129 5.68 -3.15 2.93
C PHE A 129 5.30 -2.76 4.35
N CYS A 130 4.37 -3.52 4.94
CA CYS A 130 3.95 -3.30 6.31
C CYS A 130 3.97 -4.62 7.08
N THR A 131 4.37 -4.53 8.34
CA THR A 131 4.29 -5.60 9.33
C THR A 131 3.58 -5.04 10.57
N PRO A 132 3.08 -5.86 11.51
CA PRO A 132 2.51 -5.34 12.75
C PRO A 132 3.53 -4.54 13.58
N LYS A 133 4.83 -4.69 13.30
CA LYS A 133 5.93 -4.10 14.05
C LYS A 133 6.56 -2.89 13.37
N ALA A 134 6.53 -2.83 12.04
CA ALA A 134 7.24 -1.82 11.26
C ALA A 134 6.66 -1.68 9.84
N VAL A 135 6.83 -0.49 9.28
CA VAL A 135 6.63 -0.17 7.86
C VAL A 135 7.99 -0.01 7.19
N LEU A 136 8.06 -0.43 5.92
CA LEU A 136 9.23 -0.43 5.07
C LEU A 136 8.84 0.19 3.72
N VAL A 137 9.62 1.15 3.22
CA VAL A 137 9.46 1.72 1.88
C VAL A 137 10.75 1.49 1.12
N ILE A 138 10.63 0.99 -0.10
CA ILE A 138 11.75 0.80 -1.02
C ILE A 138 11.54 1.75 -2.19
N GLU A 139 12.43 2.72 -2.32
CA GLU A 139 12.52 3.64 -3.45
C GLU A 139 13.57 3.06 -4.42
N LYS A 140 13.12 2.48 -5.53
CA LYS A 140 14.02 1.85 -6.49
C LYS A 140 14.14 2.67 -7.77
N ASP A 141 15.37 3.03 -8.10
CA ASP A 141 15.76 3.58 -9.40
C ASP A 141 16.38 2.48 -10.30
N LEU A 142 16.80 2.84 -11.52
CA LEU A 142 17.36 1.89 -12.50
C LEU A 142 18.66 1.18 -12.05
N GLN A 143 19.37 1.74 -11.08
CA GLN A 143 20.70 1.33 -10.62
C GLN A 143 20.75 1.04 -9.11
N THR A 144 19.97 1.76 -8.30
CA THR A 144 20.04 1.71 -6.84
C THR A 144 18.66 1.49 -6.20
N ALA A 145 18.66 1.12 -4.93
CA ALA A 145 17.45 1.04 -4.12
C ALA A 145 17.73 1.67 -2.75
N THR A 146 16.93 2.67 -2.39
CA THR A 146 16.94 3.30 -1.07
C THR A 146 15.84 2.68 -0.22
N ILE A 147 16.17 2.32 1.02
CA ILE A 147 15.27 1.62 1.93
C ILE A 147 15.01 2.48 3.16
N HIS A 148 13.74 2.75 3.45
CA HIS A 148 13.29 3.44 4.65
C HIS A 148 12.50 2.49 5.54
N THR A 149 12.74 2.54 6.86
CA THR A 149 11.99 1.73 7.84
C THR A 149 11.56 2.56 9.04
N SER A 150 10.43 2.20 9.64
CA SER A 150 9.97 2.82 10.89
C SER A 150 9.08 1.87 11.69
N ASP A 151 9.21 1.91 13.01
CA ASP A 151 8.39 1.18 13.99
C ASP A 151 7.30 2.07 14.63
N LYS A 152 7.16 3.31 14.16
CA LYS A 152 6.24 4.31 14.72
C LYS A 152 5.39 4.98 13.67
N PHE A 153 6.04 5.59 12.70
CA PHE A 153 5.43 6.37 11.64
C PHE A 153 6.38 6.51 10.46
N LEU A 154 5.89 6.28 9.26
CA LEU A 154 6.56 6.60 8.01
C LEU A 154 5.50 7.06 7.01
N ALA A 155 5.74 8.18 6.37
CA ALA A 155 4.92 8.68 5.29
C ALA A 155 5.72 8.74 3.99
N PHE A 156 5.06 8.45 2.89
CA PHE A 156 5.61 8.47 1.55
C PHE A 156 4.56 8.97 0.56
N THR A 157 5.02 9.67 -0.48
CA THR A 157 4.22 10.24 -1.57
C THR A 157 4.93 9.94 -2.90
N ASN A 158 4.74 10.73 -3.97
CA ASN A 158 5.31 10.45 -5.30
C ASN A 158 6.70 11.03 -5.59
N HIS A 159 7.47 11.40 -4.57
CA HIS A 159 8.83 11.89 -4.76
C HIS A 159 9.81 11.07 -3.92
N GLU A 160 11.05 10.98 -4.41
CA GLU A 160 12.12 10.31 -3.68
C GLU A 160 12.57 11.21 -2.52
N ALA A 161 13.05 10.61 -1.43
CA ALA A 161 13.61 11.39 -0.33
C ALA A 161 14.79 12.27 -0.79
N SER A 162 15.53 11.85 -1.83
CA SER A 162 16.63 12.62 -2.43
C SER A 162 16.16 13.95 -3.05
N MET A 163 14.94 13.97 -3.57
CA MET A 163 14.33 15.11 -4.26
C MET A 163 13.92 16.22 -3.29
N GLU A 164 13.72 15.94 -2.00
CA GLU A 164 13.38 16.95 -0.98
C GLU A 164 14.46 18.03 -0.81
N SER A 165 15.71 17.71 -1.20
CA SER A 165 16.84 18.64 -1.16
C SER A 165 16.97 19.51 -2.41
N TRP A 166 16.15 19.26 -3.44
CA TRP A 166 16.23 19.97 -4.72
C TRP A 166 15.48 21.30 -4.64
N ASP A 167 15.79 22.19 -5.58
CA ASP A 167 15.13 23.49 -5.73
C ASP A 167 13.59 23.31 -5.84
N PRO A 168 12.78 23.95 -4.98
CA PRO A 168 11.32 23.80 -4.95
C PRO A 168 10.63 24.05 -6.30
N GLU A 169 11.20 24.86 -7.20
CA GLU A 169 10.63 25.09 -8.53
C GLU A 169 10.66 23.84 -9.43
N ARG A 170 11.50 22.84 -9.13
CA ARG A 170 11.64 21.59 -9.90
C ARG A 170 10.85 20.41 -9.33
N LEU A 171 10.29 20.52 -8.14
CA LEU A 171 9.50 19.44 -7.54
C LEU A 171 8.01 19.57 -7.87
N VAL A 172 7.33 18.43 -7.87
CA VAL A 172 5.88 18.39 -7.75
C VAL A 172 5.53 18.96 -6.37
N ASN A 173 5.32 20.27 -6.29
CA ASN A 173 5.00 20.99 -5.05
C ASN A 173 3.94 20.26 -4.22
N ASP A 174 2.92 19.72 -4.88
CA ASP A 174 1.83 19.00 -4.23
C ASP A 174 2.29 17.73 -3.50
N SER A 175 3.30 17.02 -4.01
CA SER A 175 3.82 15.78 -3.41
C SER A 175 4.56 16.06 -2.11
N ILE A 176 5.34 17.15 -2.05
CA ILE A 176 5.99 17.62 -0.82
C ILE A 176 4.94 18.09 0.17
N GLN A 177 4.04 18.98 -0.25
CA GLN A 177 3.01 19.56 0.61
C GLN A 177 2.15 18.49 1.27
N ARG A 178 1.80 17.42 0.54
CA ARG A 178 1.08 16.27 1.11
C ARG A 178 1.91 15.50 2.12
N LYS A 179 3.19 15.24 1.84
CA LYS A 179 4.10 14.57 2.77
C LYS A 179 4.26 15.38 4.06
N GLU A 180 4.42 16.69 3.94
CA GLU A 180 4.46 17.62 5.08
C GLU A 180 3.13 17.65 5.84
N CYS A 181 1.99 17.66 5.13
CA CYS A 181 0.67 17.62 5.75
C CYS A 181 0.52 16.39 6.65
N VAL A 182 0.77 15.18 6.13
CA VAL A 182 0.65 13.95 6.94
C VAL A 182 1.69 13.88 8.05
N ALA A 183 2.92 14.37 7.81
CA ALA A 183 3.95 14.44 8.84
C ALA A 183 3.58 15.41 9.97
N ASN A 184 2.89 16.50 9.67
CA ASN A 184 2.41 17.48 10.65
C ASN A 184 1.16 17.00 11.40
N LEU A 185 0.33 16.17 10.76
CA LEU A 185 -0.80 15.51 11.40
C LEU A 185 -0.36 14.43 12.40
N PHE A 186 0.82 13.83 12.19
CA PHE A 186 1.40 12.90 13.14
C PHE A 186 1.79 13.63 14.45
N PRO A 187 1.29 13.19 15.61
CA PRO A 187 1.54 13.90 16.85
C PRO A 187 3.02 13.83 17.25
N LYS A 188 3.63 15.01 17.44
CA LYS A 188 5.01 15.14 17.93
C LYS A 188 5.15 14.74 19.42
N GLN A 189 4.05 14.74 20.16
CA GLN A 189 4.02 14.38 21.58
C GLN A 189 3.63 12.91 21.76
N ARG A 190 4.48 12.15 22.46
CA ARG A 190 4.29 10.72 22.77
C ARG A 190 2.98 10.38 23.51
N ALA A 191 2.36 11.34 24.19
CA ALA A 191 1.15 11.14 24.97
C ALA A 191 -0.13 11.07 24.11
N VAL A 192 -0.09 11.60 22.88
CA VAL A 192 -1.25 11.57 21.98
C VAL A 192 -1.39 10.17 21.40
N ARG A 193 -2.53 9.54 21.64
CA ARG A 193 -2.86 8.24 21.07
C ARG A 193 -3.29 8.42 19.61
N VAL A 194 -2.70 7.63 18.72
CA VAL A 194 -3.15 7.52 17.33
C VAL A 194 -4.06 6.30 17.25
N THR A 195 -5.25 6.47 16.68
CA THR A 195 -6.21 5.39 16.46
C THR A 195 -6.53 5.25 14.98
N VAL A 196 -7.23 4.19 14.58
CA VAL A 196 -7.75 4.05 13.21
C VAL A 196 -8.62 5.24 12.82
N ASP A 197 -9.41 5.78 13.76
CA ASP A 197 -10.24 6.96 13.50
C ASP A 197 -9.41 8.24 13.35
N THR A 198 -8.31 8.38 14.09
CA THR A 198 -7.33 9.45 13.90
C THR A 198 -6.77 9.44 12.48
N VAL A 199 -6.36 8.26 11.98
CA VAL A 199 -5.83 8.08 10.63
C VAL A 199 -6.89 8.32 9.57
N ARG A 200 -8.15 7.92 9.82
CA ARG A 200 -9.29 8.27 8.96
C ARG A 200 -9.45 9.78 8.82
N GLY A 201 -9.31 10.51 9.93
CA GLY A 201 -9.29 11.98 9.92
C GLY A 201 -8.17 12.52 9.02
N TRP A 202 -6.96 11.97 9.11
CA TRP A 202 -5.84 12.37 8.25
C TRP A 202 -6.14 12.16 6.77
N LEU A 203 -6.70 11.00 6.40
CA LEU A 203 -7.07 10.66 5.04
C LEU A 203 -8.24 11.48 4.47
N ARG A 204 -8.89 12.32 5.29
CA ARG A 204 -9.93 13.26 4.85
C ARG A 204 -9.45 14.72 4.83
N THR A 205 -8.20 14.98 5.21
CA THR A 205 -7.63 16.33 5.29
C THR A 205 -7.03 16.75 3.95
N TYR A 206 -7.29 17.98 3.51
CA TYR A 206 -6.59 18.57 2.36
C TYR A 206 -5.12 18.90 2.71
N PRO A 207 -4.12 18.66 1.83
CA PRO A 207 -4.24 18.16 0.45
C PRO A 207 -4.14 16.63 0.30
N LEU A 208 -4.12 15.86 1.41
CA LEU A 208 -4.07 14.38 1.35
C LEU A 208 -5.28 13.79 0.64
N ARG A 209 -6.46 14.38 0.90
CA ARG A 209 -7.66 14.19 0.09
C ARG A 209 -7.92 15.44 -0.73
N ASN A 210 -8.16 15.24 -2.01
CA ASN A 210 -8.50 16.29 -2.97
C ASN A 210 -9.49 15.72 -4.01
N GLU A 211 -9.85 16.55 -4.99
CA GLU A 211 -10.76 16.22 -6.08
C GLU A 211 -10.32 15.01 -6.91
N MET A 212 -9.02 14.77 -7.05
CA MET A 212 -8.50 13.60 -7.78
C MET A 212 -8.50 12.33 -6.93
N THR A 213 -8.75 12.41 -5.61
CA THR A 213 -8.75 11.22 -4.74
C THR A 213 -9.94 10.33 -5.07
N HIS A 214 -9.67 9.11 -5.51
CA HIS A 214 -10.66 8.09 -5.86
C HIS A 214 -11.07 7.25 -4.65
N PHE A 215 -10.11 6.84 -3.83
CA PHE A 215 -10.39 6.19 -2.55
C PHE A 215 -9.27 6.37 -1.54
N SER A 216 -9.62 6.15 -0.28
CA SER A 216 -8.67 6.00 0.81
C SER A 216 -8.92 4.69 1.56
N CYS A 217 -7.88 4.07 2.08
CA CYS A 217 -8.01 2.87 2.91
C CYS A 217 -6.99 2.80 4.06
N ILE A 218 -7.38 2.05 5.08
CA ILE A 218 -6.55 1.68 6.23
C ILE A 218 -6.56 0.16 6.33
N MET A 219 -5.39 -0.43 6.50
CA MET A 219 -5.16 -1.87 6.47
C MET A 219 -4.38 -2.32 7.70
N ASP A 220 -4.79 -3.46 8.25
CA ASP A 220 -4.11 -4.12 9.37
C ASP A 220 -3.27 -5.30 8.86
N PRO A 221 -1.93 -5.20 8.90
CA PRO A 221 -1.05 -6.32 8.59
C PRO A 221 -1.19 -7.52 9.52
N SER A 222 -1.67 -7.33 10.76
CA SER A 222 -1.77 -8.40 11.75
C SER A 222 -2.98 -9.32 11.55
N ALA A 223 -4.02 -8.82 10.87
CA ALA A 223 -5.21 -9.59 10.57
C ALA A 223 -4.93 -10.66 9.50
N GLU A 224 -5.57 -11.83 9.65
CA GLU A 224 -5.42 -12.95 8.71
C GLU A 224 -5.83 -12.51 7.29
N GLY A 225 -4.90 -12.69 6.35
CA GLY A 225 -5.07 -12.28 4.96
C GLY A 225 -5.02 -10.77 4.72
N GLY A 226 -4.54 -9.98 5.69
CA GLY A 226 -4.50 -8.53 5.58
C GLY A 226 -5.88 -7.88 5.73
N GLY A 227 -6.15 -7.28 6.88
CA GLY A 227 -7.46 -6.72 7.19
C GLY A 227 -7.66 -5.37 6.51
N LEU A 228 -8.78 -5.18 5.80
CA LEU A 228 -9.23 -3.84 5.38
C LEU A 228 -10.04 -3.23 6.53
N LEU A 229 -9.39 -2.45 7.40
CA LEU A 229 -10.03 -1.82 8.57
C LEU A 229 -11.03 -0.73 8.15
N TRP A 230 -10.70 -0.01 7.09
CA TRP A 230 -11.54 1.04 6.55
C TRP A 230 -11.22 1.26 5.07
N VAL A 231 -12.27 1.52 4.28
CA VAL A 231 -12.16 1.91 2.88
C VAL A 231 -13.28 2.90 2.60
N GLU A 232 -12.93 4.02 2.00
CA GLU A 232 -13.86 5.04 1.54
C GLU A 232 -13.58 5.33 0.08
N ALA A 233 -14.58 5.13 -0.76
CA ALA A 233 -14.59 5.69 -2.11
C ALA A 233 -14.97 7.16 -1.99
N CYS A 234 -14.30 8.01 -2.77
CA CYS A 234 -14.50 9.45 -2.76
C CYS A 234 -15.31 9.84 -4.00
N GLU A 235 -16.41 10.56 -3.76
CA GLU A 235 -17.21 11.16 -4.83
C GLU A 235 -16.46 12.35 -5.47
N GLU A 236 -16.90 12.75 -6.65
CA GLU A 236 -16.45 14.00 -7.30
C GLU A 236 -16.71 15.19 -6.37
N GLY A 237 -15.78 16.15 -6.37
CA GLY A 237 -15.86 17.39 -5.59
C GLY A 237 -16.66 18.48 -6.28
#